data_AF-A0A966YFF4-F1
#
_entry.id   AF-A0A966YFF4-F1
#
_cell.length_a   1.000
_cell.length_b   1.000
_cell.length_c   1.000
_cell.angle_alpha   90.00
_cell.angle_beta   90.00
_cell.angle_gamma   90.00
#
_symmetry.space_group_name_H-M   'P 1'
#
loop_
_entity.id
_entity.type
_entity.pdbx_description
1 polymer ?
#
loop_
_entity_poly.entity_id
_entity_poly.type
_entity_poly.pdbx_seq_one_letter_code
_entity_poly.pdbx_strand_id
1 'polypeptide(L)'
;MAIFRVWIGPLGSPYLNWITSILLGAIVFTVLILGGVAHATNLIDGLNGLAMGVCMLIAGRLAFLANAVADTIILNISILLMCSIMGLFVFNFSFGKIFLGDAGAYTLGHVLIWLSILLVVRNSEISPYAILLIFF
;
A
#
# COMPACT_ATOMS: atom_id res chain seq x y z
N MET A 1 15.32 -14.62 -15.55
CA MET A 1 14.60 -13.52 -16.24
C MET A 1 13.33 -13.23 -15.43
N ALA A 2 13.41 -12.37 -14.40
CA ALA A 2 12.25 -12.01 -13.55
C ALA A 2 11.67 -10.69 -14.09
N ILE A 3 10.45 -10.76 -14.61
CA ILE A 3 9.92 -9.87 -15.66
C ILE A 3 9.82 -8.38 -15.29
N PHE A 4 9.77 -8.03 -14.00
CA PHE A 4 9.65 -6.61 -13.58
C PHE A 4 10.81 -6.09 -12.72
N ARG A 5 11.77 -6.92 -12.29
CA ARG A 5 12.91 -6.55 -11.42
C ARG A 5 12.60 -5.70 -10.18
N VAL A 6 11.34 -5.60 -9.77
CA VAL A 6 10.91 -4.89 -8.56
C VAL A 6 10.47 -5.92 -7.53
N TRP A 7 11.20 -5.98 -6.43
CA TRP A 7 10.89 -6.71 -5.22
C TRP A 7 11.36 -5.87 -4.03
N ILE A 8 10.95 -6.26 -2.83
CA ILE A 8 11.42 -5.60 -1.62
C ILE A 8 12.95 -5.79 -1.49
N GLY A 9 13.69 -4.68 -1.56
CA GLY A 9 15.14 -4.65 -1.46
C GLY A 9 15.65 -4.70 -0.01
N PRO A 10 16.90 -4.31 0.25
CA PRO A 10 17.47 -4.30 1.60
C PRO A 10 16.63 -3.43 2.54
N LEU A 11 16.15 -4.02 3.64
CA LEU A 11 15.22 -3.43 4.60
C LEU A 11 15.92 -2.72 5.77
N GLY A 12 17.24 -2.58 5.72
CA GLY A 12 18.04 -1.90 6.76
C GLY A 12 18.32 -2.73 8.02
N SER A 13 17.66 -3.89 8.20
CA SER A 13 17.98 -4.86 9.25
C SER A 13 18.87 -6.00 8.73
N PRO A 14 19.92 -6.41 9.48
CA PRO A 14 20.80 -7.52 9.08
C PRO A 14 20.05 -8.81 8.73
N TYR A 15 19.03 -9.17 9.52
CA TYR A 15 18.24 -10.39 9.34
C TYR A 15 17.33 -10.32 8.12
N LEU A 16 16.68 -9.18 7.91
CA LEU A 16 15.78 -8.96 6.77
C LEU A 16 16.58 -8.84 5.46
N ASN A 17 17.76 -8.24 5.51
CA ASN A 17 18.70 -8.17 4.39
C ASN A 17 19.18 -9.57 3.99
N TRP A 18 19.40 -10.47 4.94
CA TRP A 18 19.77 -11.84 4.63
C TRP A 18 18.67 -12.56 3.81
N ILE A 19 17.41 -12.46 4.22
CA ILE A 19 16.27 -13.07 3.52
C ILE A 19 16.08 -12.47 2.12
N THR A 20 16.14 -11.14 2.01
CA THR A 20 15.93 -10.42 0.73
C THR A 20 17.14 -10.49 -0.21
N SER A 21 18.31 -10.90 0.27
CA SER A 21 19.50 -11.13 -0.58
C SER A 21 19.37 -12.37 -1.47
N ILE A 22 18.53 -13.34 -1.07
CA ILE A 22 18.24 -14.54 -1.84
C ILE A 22 17.01 -14.27 -2.70
N LEU A 23 17.11 -14.40 -4.02
CA LEU A 23 16.01 -14.08 -4.95
C LEU A 23 14.68 -14.76 -4.57
N LEU A 24 14.73 -16.07 -4.26
CA LEU A 24 13.54 -16.81 -3.83
C LEU A 24 12.98 -16.26 -2.50
N GLY A 25 13.86 -15.91 -1.56
CA GLY A 25 13.49 -15.28 -0.28
C GLY A 25 12.82 -13.93 -0.48
N ALA A 26 13.37 -13.07 -1.34
CA ALA A 26 12.79 -11.77 -1.69
C ALA A 26 11.40 -11.92 -2.34
N ILE A 27 11.23 -12.88 -3.25
CA ILE A 27 9.94 -13.15 -3.91
C ILE A 27 8.91 -13.62 -2.88
N VAL A 28 9.23 -14.64 -2.08
CA VAL A 28 8.30 -15.17 -1.06
C VAL A 28 7.93 -14.10 -0.05
N PHE A 29 8.91 -13.33 0.43
CA PHE A 29 8.67 -12.24 1.36
C PHE A 29 7.77 -11.15 0.78
N THR A 30 8.01 -10.78 -0.49
CA THR A 30 7.17 -9.80 -1.20
C THR A 30 5.73 -10.32 -1.35
N VAL A 31 5.56 -11.58 -1.76
CA VAL A 31 4.22 -12.20 -1.90
C VAL A 31 3.48 -12.26 -0.56
N LEU A 32 4.17 -12.61 0.52
CA LEU A 32 3.57 -12.65 1.86
C LEU A 32 3.11 -11.26 2.32
N ILE A 33 3.90 -10.21 2.08
CA ILE A 33 3.51 -8.84 2.42
C ILE A 33 2.33 -8.38 1.56
N LEU A 34 2.40 -8.59 0.23
CA LEU A 34 1.33 -8.20 -0.69
C LEU A 34 0.00 -8.89 -0.33
N GLY A 35 0.04 -10.22 -0.14
CA GLY A 35 -1.11 -11.00 0.26
C GLY A 35 -1.63 -10.62 1.64
N GLY A 36 -0.71 -10.44 2.60
CA GLY A 36 -1.03 -10.04 3.98
C GLY A 36 -1.78 -8.71 4.03
N VAL A 37 -1.30 -7.68 3.32
CA VAL A 37 -1.97 -6.37 3.29
C VAL A 37 -3.33 -6.44 2.59
N ALA A 38 -3.43 -7.17 1.48
CA ALA A 38 -4.70 -7.31 0.76
C ALA A 38 -5.76 -8.03 1.61
N HIS A 39 -5.40 -9.13 2.26
CA HIS A 39 -6.29 -9.84 3.18
C HIS A 39 -6.60 -9.02 4.45
N ALA A 40 -5.64 -8.30 5.00
CA ALA A 40 -5.89 -7.42 6.15
C ALA A 40 -6.86 -6.29 5.81
N THR A 41 -6.76 -5.71 4.61
CA THR A 41 -7.70 -4.68 4.13
C THR A 41 -9.12 -5.25 3.98
N ASN A 42 -9.24 -6.47 3.47
CA ASN A 42 -10.52 -7.18 3.39
C ASN A 42 -11.09 -7.52 4.79
N LEU A 43 -10.24 -7.88 5.76
CA LEU A 43 -10.66 -8.19 7.12
C LEU A 43 -11.28 -6.98 7.85
N ILE A 44 -10.81 -5.76 7.57
CA ILE A 44 -11.34 -4.53 8.17
C ILE A 44 -12.54 -3.95 7.40
N ASP A 45 -12.95 -4.53 6.27
CA ASP A 45 -14.14 -4.15 5.50
C ASP A 45 -15.45 -4.72 6.08
N GLY A 46 -15.53 -4.85 7.41
CA GLY A 46 -16.73 -5.31 8.12
C GLY A 46 -17.59 -4.17 8.69
N LEU A 47 -17.08 -2.92 8.67
CA LEU A 47 -17.74 -1.74 9.22
C LEU A 47 -17.87 -0.65 8.17
N ASN A 48 -19.04 0.02 8.13
CA ASN A 48 -19.32 1.09 7.19
C ASN A 48 -18.26 2.20 7.29
N GLY A 49 -17.53 2.41 6.20
CA GLY A 49 -16.52 3.45 6.03
C GLY A 49 -15.16 3.13 6.63
N LEU A 50 -14.97 2.05 7.39
CA LEU A 50 -13.70 1.79 8.07
C LEU A 50 -12.57 1.49 7.08
N ALA A 51 -12.72 0.47 6.23
CA ALA A 51 -11.70 0.08 5.27
C ALA A 51 -11.34 1.23 4.31
N MET A 52 -12.35 1.91 3.78
CA MET A 52 -12.14 3.07 2.89
C MET A 52 -11.50 4.26 3.61
N GLY A 53 -11.90 4.56 4.85
CA GLY A 53 -11.29 5.62 5.65
C GLY A 53 -9.80 5.35 5.91
N VAL A 54 -9.47 4.12 6.30
CA VAL A 54 -8.07 3.68 6.49
C VAL A 54 -7.30 3.80 5.17
N CYS A 55 -7.85 3.31 4.06
CA CYS A 55 -7.22 3.42 2.73
C CYS A 55 -6.99 4.87 2.30
N MET A 56 -7.91 5.80 2.58
CA MET A 56 -7.71 7.23 2.32
C MET A 56 -6.59 7.82 3.16
N LEU A 57 -6.47 7.46 4.45
CA LEU A 57 -5.38 7.92 5.31
C LEU A 57 -4.02 7.41 4.80
N ILE A 58 -3.93 6.13 4.41
CA ILE A 58 -2.74 5.53 3.82
C ILE A 58 -2.38 6.26 2.51
N ALA A 59 -3.35 6.50 1.62
CA ALA A 59 -3.13 7.23 0.38
C ALA A 59 -2.64 8.67 0.64
N GLY A 60 -3.21 9.37 1.64
CA GLY A 60 -2.77 10.70 2.03
C GLY A 60 -1.34 10.73 2.58
N ARG A 61 -0.95 9.74 3.39
CA ARG A 61 0.43 9.60 3.90
C ARG A 61 1.42 9.30 2.77
N LEU A 62 1.03 8.46 1.80
CA LEU A 62 1.84 8.19 0.60
C LEU A 62 2.02 9.46 -0.24
N ALA A 63 0.95 10.22 -0.46
CA ALA A 63 1.02 11.50 -1.17
C ALA A 63 1.96 12.48 -0.45
N PHE A 64 1.84 12.60 0.88
CA PHE A 64 2.73 13.45 1.67
C PHE A 64 4.20 13.07 1.51
N LEU A 65 4.52 11.78 1.64
CA LEU A 65 5.90 11.30 1.55
C LEU A 65 6.45 11.40 0.12
N ALA A 66 5.64 11.11 -0.89
CA ALA A 66 6.01 11.28 -2.29
C ALA A 66 6.30 12.74 -2.64
N ASN A 67 5.52 13.68 -2.10
CA ASN A 67 5.78 15.11 -2.26
C ASN A 67 7.12 15.52 -1.62
N ALA A 68 7.46 14.96 -0.45
CA ALA A 68 8.71 15.27 0.25
C ALA A 68 9.96 14.86 -0.55
N VAL A 69 9.87 13.82 -1.39
CA VAL A 69 10.95 13.34 -2.28
C VAL A 69 10.74 13.74 -3.75
N ALA A 70 9.81 14.65 -4.02
CA ALA A 70 9.46 15.11 -5.37
C ALA A 70 9.05 14.00 -6.37
N ASP A 71 8.55 12.86 -5.88
CA ASP A 71 8.00 11.78 -6.72
C ASP A 71 6.57 12.12 -7.16
N THR A 72 6.46 12.98 -8.16
CA THR A 72 5.17 13.49 -8.68
C THR A 72 4.25 12.39 -9.21
N ILE A 73 4.79 11.26 -9.68
CA ILE A 73 3.98 10.15 -10.20
C ILE A 73 3.21 9.49 -9.05
N ILE A 74 3.90 9.14 -7.96
CA ILE A 74 3.24 8.49 -6.81
C ILE A 74 2.31 9.47 -6.11
N LEU A 75 2.73 10.73 -5.97
CA LEU A 75 1.89 11.80 -5.44
C LEU A 75 0.53 11.87 -6.17
N ASN A 76 0.56 11.98 -7.50
CA ASN A 76 -0.64 12.14 -8.31
C ASN A 76 -1.54 10.89 -8.26
N ILE A 77 -0.96 9.69 -8.31
CA ILE A 77 -1.72 8.44 -8.23
C ILE A 77 -2.36 8.30 -6.84
N SER A 78 -1.64 8.61 -5.77
CA SER A 78 -2.16 8.55 -4.40
C SER A 78 -3.31 9.55 -4.18
N ILE A 79 -3.20 10.78 -4.69
CA ILE A 79 -4.29 11.77 -4.63
C ILE A 79 -5.50 11.29 -5.43
N LEU A 80 -5.30 10.79 -6.64
CA LEU A 80 -6.39 10.29 -7.49
C LEU A 80 -7.09 9.09 -6.84
N LEU A 81 -6.33 8.17 -6.24
CA LEU A 81 -6.87 7.06 -5.48
C LEU A 81 -7.70 7.55 -4.29
N MET A 82 -7.20 8.52 -3.52
CA MET A 82 -7.94 9.11 -2.40
C MET A 82 -9.25 9.75 -2.86
N CYS A 83 -9.25 10.50 -3.96
CA CYS A 83 -10.47 11.08 -4.54
C CYS A 83 -11.45 10.01 -5.02
N SER A 84 -10.96 8.92 -5.62
CA SER A 84 -11.81 7.82 -6.08
C SER A 84 -12.47 7.08 -4.91
N ILE A 85 -11.73 6.86 -3.81
CA ILE A 85 -12.26 6.26 -2.59
C ILE A 85 -13.28 7.21 -1.96
N MET A 86 -13.01 8.52 -1.91
CA MET A 86 -13.94 9.52 -1.36
C MET A 86 -15.31 9.47 -2.05
N GLY A 87 -15.34 9.30 -3.38
CA GLY A 87 -16.58 9.14 -4.14
C GLY A 87 -17.45 7.99 -3.65
N LEU A 88 -16.84 6.83 -3.36
CA LEU A 88 -17.54 5.66 -2.81
C LEU A 88 -17.83 5.82 -1.31
N PHE A 89 -16.91 6.43 -0.57
CA PHE A 89 -16.99 6.64 0.87
C PHE A 89 -18.26 7.40 1.27
N VAL A 90 -18.66 8.43 0.53
CA VAL A 90 -19.88 9.22 0.79
C VAL A 90 -21.16 8.35 0.75
N PHE A 91 -21.17 7.29 -0.05
CA PHE A 91 -22.32 6.36 -0.13
C PHE A 91 -22.21 5.21 0.87
N ASN A 92 -20.99 4.80 1.22
CA ASN A 92 -20.77 3.72 2.16
C ASN A 92 -20.89 4.17 3.62
N PHE A 93 -20.33 5.32 3.97
CA PHE A 93 -20.43 5.90 5.30
C PHE A 93 -21.71 6.77 5.42
N SER A 94 -22.57 6.66 6.45
CA SER A 94 -22.57 5.75 7.62
C SER A 94 -23.60 4.62 7.51
N PHE A 95 -24.44 4.65 6.47
CA PHE A 95 -25.60 3.74 6.34
C PHE A 95 -25.37 2.59 5.34
N GLY A 96 -24.18 2.48 4.74
CA GLY A 96 -23.82 1.35 3.88
C GLY A 96 -24.65 1.24 2.60
N LYS A 97 -24.97 2.35 1.92
CA LYS A 97 -25.82 2.31 0.71
C LYS A 97 -25.16 1.59 -0.45
N ILE A 98 -23.84 1.70 -0.55
CA ILE A 98 -23.01 0.98 -1.51
C ILE A 98 -21.84 0.36 -0.73
N PHE A 99 -21.61 -0.93 -0.91
CA PHE A 99 -20.52 -1.66 -0.25
C PHE A 99 -19.24 -1.62 -1.08
N LEU A 100 -18.09 -1.65 -0.40
CA LEU A 100 -16.79 -1.81 -1.04
C LEU A 100 -16.66 -3.23 -1.62
N GLY A 101 -16.98 -4.24 -0.79
CA GLY A 101 -16.98 -5.64 -1.17
C GLY A 101 -15.57 -6.21 -1.37
N ASP A 102 -15.47 -7.52 -1.53
CA ASP A 102 -14.18 -8.21 -1.60
C ASP A 102 -13.29 -7.66 -2.72
N ALA A 103 -13.85 -7.52 -3.92
CA ALA A 103 -13.10 -7.00 -5.06
C ALA A 103 -12.53 -5.61 -4.78
N GLY A 104 -13.29 -4.72 -4.12
CA GLY A 104 -12.83 -3.40 -3.74
C GLY A 104 -11.74 -3.46 -2.67
N ALA A 105 -11.96 -4.21 -1.60
CA ALA A 105 -11.04 -4.29 -0.48
C ALA A 105 -9.68 -4.91 -0.87
N TYR A 106 -9.69 -6.01 -1.63
CA TYR A 106 -8.46 -6.60 -2.17
C TYR A 106 -7.73 -5.64 -3.12
N THR A 107 -8.47 -4.93 -3.99
CA THR A 107 -7.87 -3.97 -4.93
C THR A 107 -7.21 -2.81 -4.21
N LEU A 108 -7.89 -2.20 -3.23
CA LEU A 108 -7.33 -1.08 -2.47
C LEU A 108 -6.07 -1.50 -1.71
N GLY A 109 -6.14 -2.63 -0.98
CA GLY A 109 -4.98 -3.17 -0.28
C GLY A 109 -3.80 -3.42 -1.20
N HIS A 110 -4.05 -4.03 -2.37
CA HIS A 110 -3.02 -4.35 -3.37
C HIS A 110 -2.39 -3.09 -4.00
N VAL A 111 -3.20 -2.11 -4.38
CA VAL A 111 -2.69 -0.86 -4.98
C VAL A 111 -1.83 -0.09 -3.98
N LEU A 112 -2.31 0.05 -2.74
CA LEU A 112 -1.60 0.82 -1.70
C LEU A 112 -0.24 0.23 -1.37
N ILE A 113 -0.13 -1.10 -1.24
CA ILE A 113 1.16 -1.74 -0.94
C ILE A 113 2.13 -1.64 -2.11
N TRP A 114 1.66 -1.72 -3.36
CA TRP A 114 2.51 -1.52 -4.53
C TRP A 114 3.01 -0.08 -4.65
N LEU A 115 2.15 0.92 -4.41
CA LEU A 115 2.59 2.32 -4.37
C LEU A 115 3.66 2.54 -3.30
N SER A 116 3.51 1.90 -2.14
CA SER A 116 4.47 1.96 -1.04
C SER A 116 5.83 1.34 -1.41
N ILE A 117 5.82 0.14 -2.02
CA ILE A 117 7.04 -0.53 -2.49
C ILE A 117 7.73 0.31 -3.57
N LEU A 118 6.97 0.81 -4.55
CA LEU A 118 7.51 1.65 -5.62
C LEU A 118 8.11 2.94 -5.09
N LEU A 119 7.50 3.57 -4.07
CA LEU A 119 8.03 4.78 -3.46
C LEU A 119 9.41 4.55 -2.84
N VAL A 120 9.58 3.46 -2.09
CA VAL A 120 10.87 3.11 -1.47
C VAL A 120 11.90 2.68 -2.50
N VAL A 121 11.51 1.89 -3.50
CA VAL A 121 12.44 1.42 -4.55
C VAL A 121 12.94 2.57 -5.42
N ARG A 122 12.09 3.57 -5.68
CA ARG A 122 12.45 4.74 -6.52
C ARG A 122 13.21 5.82 -5.76
N ASN A 123 13.09 5.87 -4.43
CA ASN A 123 13.64 6.94 -3.60
C ASN A 123 14.42 6.33 -2.43
N SER A 124 15.73 6.16 -2.60
CA SER A 124 16.61 5.51 -1.61
C SER A 124 16.74 6.25 -0.28
N GLU A 125 16.33 7.52 -0.23
CA GLU A 125 16.29 8.32 1.00
C GLU A 125 15.17 7.87 1.95
N ILE A 126 14.14 7.21 1.42
CA ILE A 126 13.02 6.72 2.22
C ILE A 126 13.40 5.38 2.84
N SER A 127 13.44 5.37 4.18
CA SER A 127 13.60 4.15 4.93
C SER A 127 12.46 3.15 4.63
N PRO A 128 12.75 1.87 4.35
CA PRO A 128 11.71 0.86 4.16
C PRO A 128 10.75 0.70 5.35
N TYR A 129 11.20 1.05 6.56
CA TYR A 129 10.36 1.09 7.75
C TYR A 129 9.26 2.16 7.69
N ALA A 130 9.39 3.17 6.82
CA ALA A 130 8.33 4.15 6.60
C ALA A 130 7.05 3.49 6.05
N ILE A 131 7.17 2.42 5.26
CA ILE A 131 6.00 1.65 4.79
C ILE A 131 5.22 1.11 5.98
N LEU A 132 5.88 0.56 6.99
CA LEU A 132 5.21 0.03 8.18
C LEU A 132 4.37 1.13 8.84
N LEU A 133 4.96 2.31 9.06
CA LEU A 133 4.29 3.46 9.68
C LEU A 133 3.14 4.02 8.85
N ILE A 134 3.19 3.89 7.53
CA ILE A 134 2.11 4.35 6.65
C ILE A 134 0.83 3.52 6.88
N PHE A 135 0.95 2.22 7.21
CA PHE A 135 -0.18 1.30 7.39
C PHE A 135 -0.73 1.18 8.83
N PHE A 136 -0.12 1.87 9.83
CA PHE A 136 -0.59 1.92 11.22
C PHE A 136 -1.00 3.35 11.63
#